data_AF-A0A1V3UZT0-F1
#
_entry.id   AF-A0A1V3UZT0-F1
#
_cell.length_a   1.000
_cell.length_b   1.000
_cell.length_c   1.000
_cell.angle_alpha   90.00
_cell.angle_beta   90.00
_cell.angle_gamma   90.00
#
_symmetry.space_group_name_H-M   'P 1'
#
loop_
_entity.id
_entity.type
_entity.pdbx_description
1 polymer ?
#
loop_
_entity_poly.entity_id
_entity_poly.type
_entity_poly.pdbx_seq_one_letter_code
_entity_poly.pdbx_strand_id
1 'polypeptide(L)'
;MRTLDEVIASRSPESQARIKEMADEMILEVGLQMMREELQLSQKQVAEAMGISQPAVTKLEQRGNDLKLATLKRYVEAMGGKLSLDVELPTGKRIAFNI
;
A
#
# COMPACT_ATOMS: atom_id res chain seq x y z
N MET A 1 13.01 -24.62 -6.18
CA MET A 1 13.20 -23.29 -5.55
C MET A 1 12.47 -23.33 -4.22
N ARG A 2 13.07 -22.81 -3.15
CA ARG A 2 12.35 -22.62 -1.88
C ARG A 2 11.38 -21.45 -2.05
N THR A 3 10.16 -21.60 -1.55
CA THR A 3 9.16 -20.52 -1.50
C THR A 3 9.55 -19.50 -0.42
N LEU A 4 9.01 -18.29 -0.51
CA LEU A 4 9.25 -17.23 0.47
C LEU A 4 8.85 -17.69 1.89
N ASP A 5 7.71 -18.38 2.00
CA ASP A 5 7.19 -18.93 3.26
C ASP A 5 8.15 -19.96 3.89
N GLU A 6 8.73 -20.85 3.08
CA GLU A 6 9.71 -21.84 3.55
C GLU A 6 11.02 -21.19 4.04
N VAL A 7 11.42 -20.08 3.42
CA VAL A 7 12.61 -19.33 3.83
C VAL A 7 12.35 -18.59 5.15
N ILE A 8 11.18 -17.99 5.32
CA ILE A 8 10.79 -17.30 6.56
C ILE A 8 10.63 -18.31 7.71
N ALA A 9 9.98 -19.46 7.46
CA ALA A 9 9.78 -20.51 8.46
C ALA A 9 11.10 -21.12 8.97
N SER A 10 12.15 -21.10 8.14
CA SER A 10 13.49 -21.58 8.54
C SER A 10 14.26 -20.65 9.48
N ARG A 11 13.75 -19.43 9.75
CA ARG A 11 14.38 -18.45 10.64
C ARG A 11 13.87 -18.54 12.08
N SER A 12 14.63 -17.98 13.02
CA SER A 12 14.24 -17.91 14.44
C SER A 12 12.95 -17.10 14.65
N PRO A 13 12.16 -17.38 15.71
CA PRO A 13 10.93 -16.65 16.01
C PRO A 13 11.13 -15.12 16.12
N GLU A 14 12.22 -14.67 16.75
CA GLU A 14 12.58 -13.24 16.81
C GLU A 14 12.86 -12.66 15.42
N SER A 15 13.52 -13.42 14.55
CA SER A 15 13.76 -12.97 13.18
C SER A 15 12.48 -12.94 12.36
N GLN A 16 11.55 -13.86 12.58
CA GLN A 16 10.22 -13.85 11.95
C GLN A 16 9.41 -12.63 12.39
N ALA A 17 9.42 -12.31 13.70
CA ALA A 17 8.76 -11.13 14.24
C ALA A 17 9.31 -9.83 13.63
N ARG A 18 10.65 -9.67 13.56
CA ARG A 18 11.27 -8.51 12.91
C ARG A 18 10.95 -8.42 11.43
N ILE A 19 10.96 -9.54 10.71
CA ILE A 19 10.60 -9.57 9.28
C ILE A 19 9.15 -9.15 9.10
N LYS A 20 8.24 -9.61 9.97
CA LYS A 20 6.83 -9.24 9.93
C LYS A 20 6.65 -7.74 10.19
N GLU A 21 7.28 -7.21 11.22
CA GLU A 21 7.21 -5.78 11.56
C GLU A 21 7.73 -4.90 10.40
N MET A 22 8.87 -5.26 9.82
CA MET A 22 9.41 -4.58 8.63
C MET A 22 8.49 -4.72 7.42
N ALA A 23 7.87 -5.89 7.22
CA ALA A 23 6.93 -6.09 6.13
C ALA A 23 5.68 -5.23 6.32
N ASP A 24 5.12 -5.20 7.54
CA ASP A 24 3.96 -4.40 7.89
C ASP A 24 4.21 -2.90 7.67
N GLU A 25 5.42 -2.41 7.95
CA GLU A 25 5.85 -1.04 7.63
C GLU A 25 6.01 -0.79 6.11
N MET A 26 6.37 -1.81 5.32
CA MET A 26 6.58 -1.70 3.88
C MET A 26 5.30 -1.87 3.04
N ILE A 27 4.22 -2.41 3.62
CA ILE A 27 2.98 -2.75 2.89
C ILE A 27 2.37 -1.54 2.19
N LEU A 28 2.39 -0.35 2.81
CA LEU A 28 1.80 0.85 2.22
C LEU A 28 2.65 1.44 1.08
N GLU A 29 3.98 1.43 1.23
CA GLU A 29 4.92 1.93 0.21
C GLU A 29 4.87 1.06 -1.05
N VAL A 30 5.04 -0.25 -0.86
CA VAL A 30 5.03 -1.20 -1.99
C VAL A 30 3.62 -1.39 -2.53
N GLY A 31 2.59 -1.24 -1.70
CA GLY A 31 1.19 -1.45 -2.06
C GLY A 31 0.68 -0.53 -3.18
N LEU A 32 1.02 0.77 -3.15
CA LEU A 32 0.58 1.71 -4.19
C LEU A 32 1.17 1.36 -5.55
N GLN A 33 2.48 1.10 -5.57
CA GLN A 33 3.18 0.71 -6.78
C GLN A 33 2.62 -0.61 -7.34
N MET A 34 2.42 -1.62 -6.48
CA MET A 34 1.86 -2.91 -6.90
C MET A 34 0.45 -2.76 -7.49
N MET A 35 -0.43 -1.99 -6.85
CA MET A 35 -1.78 -1.75 -7.38
C MET A 35 -1.74 -1.09 -8.76
N ARG A 36 -0.85 -0.11 -8.95
CA ARG A 36 -0.67 0.56 -10.24
C ARG A 36 -0.18 -0.42 -11.32
N GLU A 37 0.79 -1.28 -10.97
CA GLU A 37 1.36 -2.27 -11.89
C GLU A 37 0.36 -3.37 -12.26
N GLU A 38 -0.46 -3.82 -11.30
CA GLU A 38 -1.56 -4.77 -11.54
C GLU A 38 -2.58 -4.21 -12.55
N LEU A 39 -2.84 -2.90 -12.49
CA LEU A 39 -3.68 -2.18 -13.44
C LEU A 39 -2.97 -1.80 -14.76
N GLN A 40 -1.70 -2.19 -14.92
CA GLN A 40 -0.86 -1.88 -16.09
C GLN A 40 -0.74 -0.37 -16.39
N LEU A 41 -0.81 0.47 -15.34
CA LEU A 41 -0.70 1.92 -15.44
C LEU A 41 0.75 2.37 -15.25
N SER A 42 1.20 3.32 -16.05
CA SER A 42 2.46 4.03 -15.83
C SER A 42 2.30 5.14 -14.79
N GLN A 43 3.40 5.52 -14.12
CA GLN A 43 3.41 6.70 -13.23
C GLN A 43 2.96 7.98 -13.94
N LYS A 44 3.20 8.09 -15.25
CA LYS A 44 2.77 9.23 -16.07
C LYS A 44 1.24 9.28 -16.22
N GLN A 45 0.62 8.14 -16.50
CA GLN A 45 -0.85 8.05 -16.62
C GLN A 45 -1.55 8.41 -15.31
N VAL A 46 -1.04 7.91 -14.17
CA VAL A 46 -1.58 8.28 -12.85
C VAL A 46 -1.35 9.76 -12.56
N ALA A 47 -0.18 10.32 -12.91
CA ALA A 47 0.11 11.73 -12.73
C ALA A 47 -0.85 12.63 -13.52
N GLU A 48 -1.13 12.28 -14.79
CA GLU A 48 -2.10 12.95 -15.65
C GLU A 48 -3.51 12.90 -15.04
N ALA A 49 -3.96 11.72 -14.61
CA ALA A 49 -5.27 11.54 -13.98
C ALA A 49 -5.40 12.31 -12.64
N MET A 50 -4.31 12.45 -11.88
CA MET A 50 -4.28 13.19 -10.63
C MET A 50 -4.08 14.71 -10.81
N GLY A 51 -3.68 15.16 -12.00
CA GLY A 51 -3.31 16.56 -12.26
C GLY A 51 -2.02 17.01 -11.55
N ILE A 52 -1.06 16.11 -11.37
CA ILE A 52 0.23 16.38 -10.71
C ILE A 52 1.39 15.97 -11.61
N SER A 53 2.62 16.25 -11.19
CA SER A 53 3.82 15.84 -11.94
C SER A 53 4.16 14.37 -11.69
N GLN A 54 4.76 13.69 -12.68
CA GLN A 54 5.25 12.31 -12.50
C GLN A 54 6.21 12.16 -11.31
N PRO A 55 7.18 13.07 -11.06
CA PRO A 55 8.01 12.97 -9.86
C PRO A 55 7.22 13.10 -8.54
N ALA A 56 6.08 13.77 -8.55
CA ALA A 56 5.20 13.81 -7.38
C ALA A 56 4.57 12.43 -7.14
N VAL A 57 4.14 11.72 -8.19
CA VAL A 57 3.67 10.32 -8.10
C VAL A 57 4.78 9.41 -7.56
N THR A 58 6.00 9.51 -8.07
CA THR A 58 7.14 8.73 -7.55
C THR A 58 7.37 8.98 -6.05
N LYS A 59 7.28 10.24 -5.60
CA LYS A 59 7.38 10.58 -4.18
C LYS A 59 6.21 10.05 -3.35
N LEU A 60 5.01 9.94 -3.92
CA LEU A 60 3.85 9.37 -3.23
C LEU A 60 4.04 7.87 -3.02
N GLU A 61 4.47 7.14 -4.04
CA GLU A 61 4.77 5.69 -3.97
C GLU A 61 5.92 5.39 -2.99
N GLN A 62 6.90 6.31 -2.85
CA GLN A 62 8.05 6.15 -1.94
C GLN A 62 7.79 6.57 -0.47
N ARG A 63 6.68 7.25 -0.16
CA ARG A 63 6.41 7.83 1.18
C ARG A 63 5.21 7.18 1.89
N GLY A 64 4.83 5.97 1.50
CA GLY A 64 3.58 5.29 1.85
C GLY A 64 3.08 5.45 3.30
N ASN A 65 3.99 5.52 4.29
CA ASN A 65 3.62 5.63 5.70
C ASN A 65 3.19 7.04 6.18
N ASP A 66 3.54 8.11 5.47
CA ASP A 66 3.18 9.50 5.81
C ASP A 66 2.07 10.08 4.91
N LEU A 67 1.36 9.23 4.17
CA LEU A 67 0.36 9.67 3.22
C LEU A 67 -0.95 10.09 3.90
N LYS A 68 -1.41 11.31 3.63
CA LYS A 68 -2.77 11.73 4.01
C LYS A 68 -3.80 10.84 3.33
N LEU A 69 -4.84 10.41 4.06
CA LEU A 69 -5.97 9.63 3.51
C LEU A 69 -6.61 10.27 2.28
N ALA A 70 -6.73 11.60 2.25
CA ALA A 70 -7.25 12.33 1.09
C ALA A 70 -6.38 12.17 -0.17
N THR A 71 -5.05 12.08 0.01
CA THR A 71 -4.12 11.83 -1.09
C THR A 71 -4.19 10.38 -1.56
N LEU A 72 -4.29 9.43 -0.62
CA LEU A 72 -4.49 8.02 -0.92
C LEU A 72 -5.76 7.80 -1.72
N LYS A 73 -6.87 8.42 -1.29
CA LYS A 73 -8.14 8.39 -2.00
C LYS A 73 -7.98 8.87 -3.45
N ARG A 74 -7.42 10.07 -3.64
CA ARG A 74 -7.21 10.65 -4.98
C ARG A 74 -6.33 9.77 -5.87
N TYR A 75 -5.31 9.12 -5.29
CA TYR A 75 -4.44 8.19 -6.02
C TYR A 75 -5.22 6.95 -6.49
N VAL A 76 -5.98 6.34 -5.59
CA VAL A 76 -6.83 5.17 -5.91
C VAL A 76 -7.91 5.52 -6.94
N GLU A 77 -8.58 6.67 -6.78
CA GLU A 77 -9.59 7.15 -7.74
C GLU A 77 -9.00 7.47 -9.11
N ALA A 78 -7.78 8.03 -9.17
CA ALA A 78 -7.08 8.28 -10.43
C ALA A 78 -6.74 7.01 -11.21
N MET A 79 -6.64 5.86 -10.51
CA MET A 79 -6.53 4.54 -11.13
C MET A 79 -7.89 3.88 -11.43
N GLY A 80 -9.01 4.54 -11.11
CA GLY A 80 -10.37 4.01 -11.27
C GLY A 80 -10.83 3.10 -10.12
N GLY A 81 -10.07 3.03 -9.03
CA GLY A 81 -10.42 2.26 -7.83
C GLY A 81 -11.34 3.02 -6.89
N LYS A 82 -11.72 2.35 -5.79
CA LYS A 82 -12.46 2.94 -4.67
C LYS A 82 -11.73 2.63 -3.37
N LEU A 83 -11.50 3.65 -2.55
CA LEU A 83 -10.87 3.46 -1.25
C LEU A 83 -11.94 3.19 -0.19
N SER A 84 -11.74 2.14 0.61
CA SER A 84 -12.53 1.88 1.81
C SER A 84 -11.60 1.72 2.99
N LEU A 85 -11.95 2.35 4.13
CA LEU A 85 -11.22 2.21 5.38
C LEU A 85 -11.97 1.24 6.29
N ASP A 86 -11.37 0.10 6.58
CA ASP A 86 -11.86 -0.84 7.59
C ASP A 86 -11.17 -0.55 8.94
N VAL A 87 -11.97 -0.33 9.98
CA VAL A 87 -11.52 -0.06 11.34
C VAL A 87 -12.02 -1.15 12.27
N GLU A 88 -11.08 -1.87 12.90
CA GLU A 88 -11.38 -2.83 13.95
C GLU A 88 -11.37 -2.14 15.33
N LEU A 89 -12.50 -2.17 16.02
CA LEU A 89 -12.65 -1.62 17.36
C LEU A 89 -12.14 -2.60 18.42
N PRO A 90 -11.77 -2.12 19.64
CA PRO A 90 -11.39 -2.99 20.76
C PRO A 90 -12.45 -4.03 21.15
N THR A 91 -13.70 -3.81 20.75
CA THR A 91 -14.82 -4.74 20.96
C THR A 91 -14.85 -5.89 19.93
N GLY A 92 -13.90 -5.96 18.99
CA GLY A 92 -13.90 -6.89 17.87
C GLY A 92 -14.89 -6.53 16.75
N LYS A 93 -15.55 -5.37 16.84
CA LYS A 93 -16.48 -4.90 15.80
C LYS A 93 -15.70 -4.19 14.69
N ARG A 94 -15.98 -4.52 13.43
CA ARG A 94 -15.42 -3.82 12.27
C ARG A 94 -16.40 -2.77 11.72
N ILE A 95 -15.86 -1.61 11.35
CA ILE A 95 -16.60 -0.51 10.72
C ILE A 95 -15.88 -0.13 9.44
N ALA A 96 -16.58 -0.22 8.31
CA ALA A 96 -16.05 0.20 7.01
C ALA A 96 -16.58 1.58 6.62
N PHE A 97 -15.69 2.46 6.17
CA PHE A 97 -16.00 3.77 5.60
C PHE A 97 -15.64 3.78 4.13
N ASN A 98 -16.59 4.15 3.27
CA ASN A 98 -16.28 4.48 1.88
C ASN A 98 -15.79 5.92 1.87
N ILE A 99 -14.54 6.15 1.46
CA ILE A 99 -13.92 7.48 1.52
C ILE A 99 -13.86 8.10 0.15
#